data_AF-A0AAV7W960-F1
#
_entry.id   AF-A0AAV7W960-F1
#
_cell.length_a   1.000
_cell.length_b   1.000
_cell.length_c   1.000
_cell.angle_alpha   90.00
_cell.angle_beta   90.00
_cell.angle_gamma   90.00
#
_symmetry.space_group_name_H-M   'P 1'
#
loop_
_entity.id
_entity.type
_entity.pdbx_description
1 polymer ?
#
loop_
_entity_poly.entity_id
_entity_poly.type
_entity_poly.pdbx_seq_one_letter_code
_entity_poly.pdbx_strand_id
1 'polypeptide(L)'
;MALRKCFLALALTAHLSCEGSSLQVSAAGKTCVKVIGDESYTCCDLGLNEIPESLPSSLKILDFSFNAIFAIYQSTFSRLRSLRHLDLTRCLISWLYEGAFASNPDLDTLVLIGNPLISVEISVILVGLMGVNAHILRIGTFQDVADNIGIAPHMLQAICNITTAEVNLQNMHFSGLSSSTFQCLTKIQKLDLTNTGLSDLPSGISNNSLLTDLILNENSFEHACDIKLASFPFLTRLSLKRTEALQLGSGCFKDLAKLQYLDLSISGIGSSDCCSAQFQGLVSLKYLNLSYNDMHTVQDLAFQDNIHLELLDFTHTHLKVNASQKPFRNLQHLRMLNLSSSHADTSNRDLLTGLKSLVILNLKGNAFSSGIIHSSNLLQQVPNLEVLILSECELIAIDNEAFHNLTKLKYVLLNRNKLTMFSTNAFYDLRQIVLNFAENHIKIIPQKMVNGISGLSIIDLSYNPLDCSCDNIEFLTWLHKNMDKMENLEETSCSTPNALAGTRLDMVMLSCGVPVVVIVLIVVLLPLLIAASAFMILYCLKRRYHSI
;
A
#
# COMPACT_ATOMS: atom_id res chain seq x y z
N MET A 1 3.07 -16.47 2.30
CA MET A 1 4.02 -16.53 1.16
C MET A 1 3.56 -15.76 -0.09
N ALA A 2 2.27 -15.39 -0.24
CA ALA A 2 1.79 -14.49 -1.31
C ALA A 2 1.85 -12.98 -0.96
N LEU A 3 1.78 -12.61 0.33
CA LEU A 3 1.95 -11.21 0.79
C LEU A 3 3.40 -10.69 0.69
N ARG A 4 4.39 -11.58 0.62
CA ARG A 4 5.81 -11.20 0.41
C ARG A 4 6.07 -10.63 -0.99
N LYS A 5 5.22 -10.91 -1.99
CA LYS A 5 5.42 -10.44 -3.37
C LYS A 5 4.94 -9.01 -3.62
N CYS A 6 4.03 -8.46 -2.80
CA CYS A 6 3.68 -7.04 -2.85
C CYS A 6 4.71 -6.14 -2.15
N PHE A 7 5.41 -6.65 -1.12
CA PHE A 7 6.53 -5.93 -0.50
C PHE A 7 7.85 -6.07 -1.28
N LEU A 8 8.04 -7.12 -2.08
CA LEU A 8 9.26 -7.30 -2.88
C LEU A 8 9.35 -6.38 -4.11
N ALA A 9 8.24 -5.79 -4.57
CA ALA A 9 8.25 -4.85 -5.70
C ALA A 9 8.86 -3.48 -5.34
N LEU A 10 8.98 -3.17 -4.04
CA LEU A 10 9.68 -1.99 -3.52
C LEU A 10 11.19 -2.20 -3.32
N ALA A 11 11.67 -3.45 -3.40
CA ALA A 11 13.08 -3.81 -3.14
C ALA A 11 13.94 -3.98 -4.40
N LEU A 12 13.35 -3.86 -5.60
CA LEU A 12 14.06 -3.92 -6.89
C LEU A 12 14.15 -2.55 -7.60
N THR A 13 13.56 -1.51 -7.01
CA THR A 13 13.88 -0.10 -7.27
C THR A 13 14.80 0.44 -6.18
N ALA A 14 15.80 -0.35 -5.77
CA ALA A 14 16.95 0.22 -5.09
C ALA A 14 17.63 1.18 -6.09
N HIS A 15 17.09 2.40 -6.19
CA HIS A 15 17.89 3.54 -6.49
C HIS A 15 19.09 3.42 -5.55
N LEU A 16 20.29 3.30 -6.12
CA LEU A 16 21.46 3.81 -5.45
C LEU A 16 21.22 5.32 -5.33
N SER A 17 20.39 5.72 -4.37
CA SER A 17 20.31 7.11 -3.96
C SER A 17 21.53 7.35 -3.08
N CYS A 18 22.00 8.60 -3.07
CA CYS A 18 23.05 9.05 -2.16
C CYS A 18 22.68 8.87 -0.66
N GLU A 19 21.48 8.34 -0.35
CA GLU A 19 21.03 8.01 1.02
C GLU A 19 21.68 6.70 1.51
N GLY A 20 23.00 6.74 1.65
CA GLY A 20 23.80 5.69 2.28
C GLY A 20 25.11 6.19 2.89
N SER A 21 25.51 7.44 2.63
CA SER A 21 26.78 8.02 3.07
C SER A 21 26.62 9.06 4.18
N SER A 22 25.72 8.83 5.14
CA SER A 22 25.77 9.52 6.45
C SER A 22 26.81 8.93 7.41
N LEU A 23 27.66 8.02 6.93
CA LEU A 23 28.92 7.71 7.60
C LEU A 23 29.92 8.82 7.28
N GLN A 24 30.23 9.61 8.31
CA GLN A 24 31.28 10.63 8.33
C GLN A 24 32.49 10.27 7.45
N VAL A 25 32.65 10.93 6.30
CA VAL A 25 33.91 10.90 5.56
C VAL A 25 34.72 12.12 5.99
N SER A 26 35.70 11.84 6.86
CA SER A 26 36.84 12.71 7.09
C SER A 26 37.52 13.05 5.75
N ALA A 27 38.04 14.28 5.64
CA ALA A 27 38.68 14.87 4.46
C ALA A 27 40.01 14.21 4.00
N ALA A 28 40.10 12.87 3.97
CA ALA A 28 41.24 12.13 3.43
C ALA A 28 40.76 10.94 2.58
N GLY A 29 40.80 11.11 1.26
CA GLY A 29 40.57 10.06 0.27
C GLY A 29 39.18 10.06 -0.35
N LYS A 30 38.96 10.87 -1.40
CA LYS A 30 37.77 10.78 -2.27
C LYS A 30 37.87 9.50 -3.12
N THR A 31 37.43 8.36 -2.58
CA THR A 31 37.48 7.07 -3.30
C THR A 31 36.09 6.48 -3.44
N CYS A 32 35.77 5.97 -4.62
CA CYS A 32 34.51 5.26 -4.86
C CYS A 32 34.38 4.03 -3.95
N VAL A 33 33.15 3.75 -3.52
CA VAL A 33 32.82 2.68 -2.58
C VAL A 33 32.25 1.47 -3.33
N LYS A 34 32.72 0.29 -2.96
CA LYS A 34 32.25 -1.00 -3.46
C LYS A 34 30.92 -1.38 -2.80
N VAL A 35 29.89 -1.71 -3.57
CA VAL A 35 28.55 -2.03 -3.05
C VAL A 35 28.29 -3.54 -3.05
N ILE A 36 28.41 -4.20 -4.20
CA ILE A 36 28.16 -5.65 -4.36
C ILE A 36 29.27 -6.26 -5.20
N GLY A 37 30.19 -7.00 -4.56
CA GLY A 37 31.32 -7.61 -5.26
C GLY A 37 32.11 -6.58 -6.08
N ASP A 38 33.00 -7.03 -6.97
CA ASP A 38 33.77 -6.11 -7.84
C ASP A 38 32.98 -5.65 -9.08
N GLU A 39 31.66 -5.80 -9.06
CA GLU A 39 30.77 -5.51 -10.19
C GLU A 39 29.93 -4.24 -10.01
N SER A 40 29.84 -3.69 -8.79
CA SER A 40 29.02 -2.52 -8.47
C SER A 40 29.75 -1.53 -7.56
N TYR A 41 29.85 -0.28 -8.01
CA TYR A 41 30.51 0.81 -7.30
C TYR A 41 29.63 2.06 -7.30
N THR A 42 29.72 2.84 -6.21
CA THR A 42 29.18 4.21 -6.13
C THR A 42 30.32 5.21 -5.91
N CYS A 43 30.27 6.29 -6.68
CA CYS A 43 31.13 7.46 -6.59
C CYS A 43 30.28 8.72 -6.32
N CYS A 44 29.08 8.55 -5.75
CA CYS A 44 28.11 9.63 -5.57
C CYS A 44 28.71 10.80 -4.76
N ASP A 45 28.51 12.03 -5.24
CA ASP A 45 28.85 13.28 -4.55
C ASP A 45 30.31 13.39 -4.06
N LEU A 46 31.24 12.84 -4.84
CA LEU A 46 32.68 12.95 -4.56
C LEU A 46 33.31 14.21 -5.19
N GLY A 47 32.57 14.95 -6.02
CA GLY A 47 33.07 16.11 -6.76
C GLY A 47 34.20 15.76 -7.72
N LEU A 48 34.10 14.59 -8.36
CA LEU A 48 35.03 14.10 -9.37
C LEU A 48 34.74 14.75 -10.73
N ASN A 49 35.78 14.98 -11.53
CA ASN A 49 35.67 15.51 -12.89
C ASN A 49 36.05 14.49 -13.97
N GLU A 50 36.54 13.32 -13.56
CA GLU A 50 36.95 12.21 -14.43
C GLU A 50 36.66 10.86 -13.77
N ILE A 51 36.61 9.80 -14.58
CA ILE A 51 36.37 8.44 -14.10
C ILE A 51 37.66 7.87 -13.46
N PRO A 52 37.66 7.52 -12.16
CA PRO A 52 38.87 7.10 -11.48
C PRO A 52 39.57 5.89 -12.14
N GLU A 53 40.90 5.93 -12.21
CA GLU A 53 41.70 4.83 -12.76
C GLU A 53 41.58 3.54 -11.97
N SER A 54 41.31 3.64 -10.67
CA SER A 54 41.16 2.51 -9.75
C SER A 54 39.92 1.65 -9.99
N LEU A 55 38.95 2.12 -10.76
CA LEU A 55 37.74 1.33 -11.06
C LEU A 55 38.09 0.12 -11.95
N PRO A 56 37.60 -1.09 -11.62
CA PRO A 56 37.92 -2.29 -12.37
C PRO A 56 37.23 -2.29 -13.74
N SER A 57 37.91 -2.81 -14.77
CA SER A 57 37.33 -2.92 -16.12
C SER A 57 36.13 -3.89 -16.21
N SER A 58 35.98 -4.79 -15.23
CA SER A 58 34.86 -5.72 -15.09
C SER A 58 33.60 -5.10 -14.49
N LEU A 59 33.64 -3.81 -14.14
CA LEU A 59 32.52 -3.10 -13.53
C LEU A 59 31.27 -3.16 -14.40
N LYS A 60 30.13 -3.49 -13.80
CA LYS A 60 28.82 -3.56 -14.47
C LYS A 60 27.89 -2.44 -14.08
N ILE A 61 27.94 -2.00 -12.82
CA ILE A 61 27.06 -0.98 -12.27
C ILE A 61 27.93 0.13 -11.71
N LEU A 62 27.75 1.34 -12.24
CA LEU A 62 28.41 2.54 -11.75
C LEU A 62 27.36 3.60 -11.45
N ASP A 63 27.25 3.96 -10.18
CA ASP A 63 26.62 5.21 -9.77
C ASP A 63 27.70 6.29 -9.70
N PHE A 64 27.68 7.24 -10.64
CA PHE A 64 28.59 8.36 -10.71
C PHE A 64 27.86 9.70 -10.49
N SER A 65 26.66 9.66 -9.91
CA SER A 65 25.80 10.82 -9.76
C SER A 65 26.43 11.95 -8.91
N PHE A 66 25.95 13.18 -9.10
CA PHE A 66 26.37 14.38 -8.36
C PHE A 66 27.89 14.68 -8.45
N ASN A 67 28.50 14.37 -9.60
CA ASN A 67 29.88 14.74 -9.90
C ASN A 67 29.94 15.91 -10.91
N ALA A 68 31.11 16.23 -11.47
CA ALA A 68 31.32 17.38 -12.34
C ALA A 68 32.02 16.99 -13.65
N ILE A 69 31.41 16.09 -14.42
CA ILE A 69 31.91 15.65 -15.73
C ILE A 69 31.25 16.45 -16.86
N PHE A 70 31.81 17.63 -17.15
CA PHE A 70 31.22 18.57 -18.09
C PHE A 70 31.08 18.06 -19.54
N ALA A 71 31.96 17.16 -19.97
CA ALA A 71 31.98 16.62 -21.32
C ALA A 71 32.30 15.12 -21.32
N ILE A 72 31.57 14.36 -22.15
CA ILE A 72 31.79 12.92 -22.32
C ILE A 72 32.26 12.65 -23.76
N TYR A 73 33.44 12.03 -23.85
CA TYR A 73 34.08 11.60 -25.08
C TYR A 73 34.02 10.08 -25.19
N GLN A 74 34.29 9.53 -26.38
CA GLN A 74 34.44 8.09 -26.60
C GLN A 74 35.49 7.45 -25.65
N SER A 75 36.51 8.21 -25.24
CA SER A 75 37.56 7.75 -24.32
C SER A 75 37.10 7.67 -22.86
N THR A 76 36.09 8.46 -22.44
CA THR A 76 35.69 8.65 -21.04
C THR A 76 35.38 7.33 -20.32
N PHE A 77 34.60 6.45 -20.96
CA PHE A 77 34.19 5.15 -20.39
C PHE A 77 34.85 3.94 -21.10
N SER A 78 35.86 4.18 -21.93
CA SER A 78 36.47 3.15 -22.80
C SER A 78 37.13 1.97 -22.06
N ARG A 79 37.53 2.17 -20.81
CA ARG A 79 38.08 1.12 -19.93
C ARG A 79 36.99 0.22 -19.32
N LEU A 80 35.77 0.73 -19.15
CA LEU A 80 34.65 0.06 -18.46
C LEU A 80 33.77 -0.72 -19.45
N ARG A 81 34.36 -1.67 -20.16
CA ARG A 81 33.70 -2.34 -21.30
C ARG A 81 32.50 -3.22 -20.92
N SER A 82 32.44 -3.67 -19.67
CA SER A 82 31.36 -4.54 -19.15
C SER A 82 30.20 -3.77 -18.51
N LEU A 83 30.19 -2.44 -18.64
CA LEU A 83 29.18 -1.59 -18.02
C LEU A 83 27.78 -1.87 -18.58
N ARG A 84 26.83 -2.08 -17.67
CA ARG A 84 25.42 -2.35 -17.94
C ARG A 84 24.49 -1.27 -17.39
N HIS A 85 24.85 -0.68 -16.25
CA HIS A 85 24.10 0.38 -15.62
C HIS A 85 25.04 1.55 -15.31
N LEU A 86 24.69 2.72 -15.81
CA LEU A 86 25.44 3.95 -15.59
C LEU A 86 24.50 5.07 -15.14
N ASP A 87 24.70 5.54 -13.92
CA ASP A 87 24.02 6.72 -13.38
C ASP A 87 24.95 7.95 -13.43
N LEU A 88 24.54 8.94 -14.22
CA LEU A 88 25.21 10.23 -14.39
C LEU A 88 24.28 11.39 -14.00
N THR A 89 23.37 11.14 -13.06
CA THR A 89 22.44 12.15 -12.55
C THR A 89 23.21 13.38 -12.02
N ARG A 90 22.78 14.58 -12.42
CA ARG A 90 23.36 15.88 -12.00
C ARG A 90 24.89 15.93 -12.07
N CYS A 91 25.47 15.42 -13.15
CA CYS A 91 26.92 15.45 -13.35
C CYS A 91 27.43 16.71 -14.07
N LEU A 92 26.58 17.72 -14.25
CA LEU A 92 26.86 18.96 -14.98
C LEU A 92 27.28 18.75 -16.44
N ILE A 93 26.81 17.68 -17.08
CA ILE A 93 27.14 17.34 -18.46
C ILE A 93 26.53 18.38 -19.41
N SER A 94 27.37 19.12 -20.13
CA SER A 94 26.97 20.06 -21.17
C SER A 94 27.27 19.56 -22.58
N TRP A 95 28.18 18.59 -22.73
CA TRP A 95 28.60 18.07 -24.04
C TRP A 95 28.68 16.55 -24.05
N LEU A 96 28.00 15.92 -25.01
CA LEU A 96 28.07 14.48 -25.29
C LEU A 96 28.54 14.30 -26.74
N TYR A 97 29.78 13.87 -26.94
CA TYR A 97 30.35 13.71 -28.29
C TYR A 97 29.84 12.43 -28.96
N GLU A 98 29.83 12.43 -30.30
CA GLU A 98 29.43 11.28 -31.12
C GLU A 98 30.14 10.00 -30.68
N GLY A 99 29.37 8.93 -30.45
CA GLY A 99 29.91 7.64 -30.02
C GLY A 99 30.51 7.62 -28.61
N ALA A 100 30.12 8.55 -27.72
CA ALA A 100 30.54 8.63 -26.32
C ALA A 100 30.51 7.27 -25.58
N PHE A 101 29.53 6.43 -25.90
CA PHE A 101 29.32 5.10 -25.29
C PHE A 101 29.60 3.94 -26.23
N ALA A 102 30.25 4.17 -27.39
CA ALA A 102 30.54 3.12 -28.37
C ALA A 102 31.42 1.98 -27.82
N SER A 103 32.16 2.23 -26.74
CA SER A 103 33.01 1.25 -26.06
C SER A 103 32.26 0.40 -25.01
N ASN A 104 30.96 0.66 -24.79
CA ASN A 104 30.14 0.03 -23.74
C ASN A 104 28.95 -0.71 -24.38
N PRO A 105 29.18 -1.80 -25.14
CA PRO A 105 28.14 -2.44 -25.95
C PRO A 105 27.04 -3.13 -25.13
N ASP A 106 27.32 -3.48 -23.88
CA ASP A 106 26.39 -4.16 -22.96
C ASP A 106 25.56 -3.18 -22.11
N LEU A 107 25.67 -1.87 -22.37
CA LEU A 107 24.96 -0.85 -21.61
C LEU A 107 23.45 -1.03 -21.80
N ASP A 108 22.74 -1.28 -20.71
CA ASP A 108 21.32 -1.57 -20.66
C ASP A 108 20.53 -0.40 -20.05
N THR A 109 21.07 0.25 -19.03
CA THR A 109 20.46 1.41 -18.38
C THR A 109 21.41 2.60 -18.40
N LEU A 110 20.94 3.74 -18.91
CA LEU A 110 21.65 5.01 -18.89
C LEU A 110 20.77 6.10 -18.27
N VAL A 111 21.25 6.70 -17.18
CA VAL A 111 20.56 7.78 -16.46
C VAL A 111 21.35 9.08 -16.62
N LEU A 112 20.72 10.09 -17.23
CA LEU A 112 21.29 11.40 -17.52
C LEU A 112 20.48 12.53 -16.86
N ILE A 113 19.69 12.21 -15.83
CA ILE A 113 18.69 13.11 -15.26
C ILE A 113 19.35 14.37 -14.66
N GLY A 114 18.76 15.55 -14.91
CA GLY A 114 19.18 16.81 -14.29
C GLY A 114 20.55 17.31 -14.71
N ASN A 115 21.03 16.91 -15.89
CA ASN A 115 22.15 17.56 -16.55
C ASN A 115 21.65 18.75 -17.38
N PRO A 116 22.44 19.81 -17.56
CA PRO A 116 22.07 21.03 -18.31
C PRO A 116 21.96 20.82 -19.84
N LEU A 117 21.53 19.63 -20.28
CA LEU A 117 21.40 19.20 -21.68
C LEU A 117 20.41 20.05 -22.49
N ILE A 118 19.55 20.80 -21.80
CA ILE A 118 18.51 21.63 -22.43
C ILE A 118 19.07 23.00 -22.85
N SER A 119 20.11 23.50 -22.16
CA SER A 119 20.68 24.83 -22.42
C SER A 119 21.57 24.91 -23.67
N VAL A 120 22.10 23.77 -24.10
CA VAL A 120 22.94 23.60 -25.29
C VAL A 120 22.14 22.71 -26.22
N GLU A 121 21.54 23.25 -27.30
CA GLU A 121 20.76 22.53 -28.32
C GLU A 121 20.88 21.00 -28.22
N ILE A 122 19.91 20.35 -27.58
CA ILE A 122 19.98 18.91 -27.24
C ILE A 122 20.14 18.02 -28.50
N SER A 123 19.84 18.57 -29.68
CA SER A 123 20.15 18.01 -31.00
C SER A 123 21.64 17.72 -31.20
N VAL A 124 22.56 18.53 -30.65
CA VAL A 124 24.01 18.29 -30.70
C VAL A 124 24.42 17.19 -29.71
N ILE A 125 23.71 17.07 -28.60
CA ILE A 125 24.02 16.13 -27.50
C ILE A 125 23.49 14.73 -27.80
N LEU A 126 22.28 14.58 -28.33
CA LEU A 126 21.72 13.24 -28.60
C LEU A 126 22.41 12.53 -29.78
N VAL A 127 23.17 13.24 -30.62
CA VAL A 127 24.12 12.61 -31.56
C VAL A 127 25.14 11.75 -30.81
N GLY A 128 25.54 12.14 -29.58
CA GLY A 128 26.40 11.32 -28.73
C GLY A 128 25.78 10.01 -28.24
N LEU A 129 24.46 9.88 -28.30
CA LEU A 129 23.74 8.63 -28.02
C LEU A 129 23.59 7.73 -29.27
N MET A 130 24.11 8.15 -30.43
CA MET A 130 24.08 7.33 -31.63
C MET A 130 24.84 6.02 -31.39
N GLY A 131 24.17 4.89 -31.66
CA GLY A 131 24.72 3.56 -31.42
C GLY A 131 24.58 3.05 -29.97
N VAL A 132 23.90 3.78 -29.09
CA VAL A 132 23.56 3.30 -27.74
C VAL A 132 22.43 2.27 -27.84
N ASN A 133 22.69 1.07 -27.33
CA ASN A 133 21.74 -0.05 -27.26
C ASN A 133 21.07 -0.20 -25.88
N ALA A 134 21.05 0.88 -25.09
CA ALA A 134 20.40 0.86 -23.78
C ALA A 134 18.90 0.58 -23.91
N HIS A 135 18.40 -0.36 -23.12
CA HIS A 135 16.99 -0.70 -23.01
C HIS A 135 16.20 0.37 -22.24
N ILE A 136 16.85 1.02 -21.26
CA ILE A 136 16.27 2.06 -20.41
C ILE A 136 17.09 3.34 -20.53
N LEU A 137 16.44 4.41 -20.98
CA LEU A 137 17.03 5.73 -21.14
C LEU A 137 16.25 6.77 -20.35
N ARG A 138 16.92 7.45 -19.41
CA ARG A 138 16.31 8.51 -18.59
C ARG A 138 17.02 9.84 -18.82
N ILE A 139 16.33 10.80 -19.46
CA ILE A 139 16.89 12.11 -19.84
C ILE A 139 16.08 13.28 -19.22
N GLY A 140 15.16 12.98 -18.30
CA GLY A 140 14.35 13.99 -17.60
C GLY A 140 15.16 14.99 -16.74
N THR A 141 14.47 15.92 -16.11
CA THR A 141 15.06 16.88 -15.16
C THR A 141 14.39 16.77 -13.78
N PHE A 142 14.70 17.71 -12.88
CA PHE A 142 14.10 17.82 -11.54
C PHE A 142 13.23 19.08 -11.45
N GLN A 143 12.25 19.09 -10.54
CA GLN A 143 11.31 20.21 -10.34
C GLN A 143 11.98 21.53 -9.92
N ASP A 144 13.16 21.48 -9.30
CA ASP A 144 13.92 22.63 -8.83
C ASP A 144 14.80 23.29 -9.93
N VAL A 145 14.84 22.73 -11.14
CA VAL A 145 15.61 23.28 -12.25
C VAL A 145 14.74 24.28 -13.01
N ALA A 146 15.00 25.57 -12.79
CA ALA A 146 14.19 26.71 -13.26
C ALA A 146 14.26 27.01 -14.78
N ASP A 147 14.82 26.11 -15.59
CA ASP A 147 15.02 26.38 -17.02
C ASP A 147 13.70 26.16 -17.79
N ASN A 148 13.02 27.27 -18.06
CA ASN A 148 11.82 27.38 -18.91
C ASN A 148 12.04 27.07 -20.41
N ILE A 149 13.14 26.39 -20.75
CA ILE A 149 13.47 26.08 -22.15
C ILE A 149 12.68 24.83 -22.55
N GLY A 150 11.60 25.02 -23.30
CA GLY A 150 10.76 23.93 -23.76
C GLY A 150 11.46 23.04 -24.80
N ILE A 151 11.15 21.74 -24.77
CA ILE A 151 11.55 20.77 -25.80
C ILE A 151 10.74 21.03 -27.08
N ALA A 152 11.42 21.42 -28.16
CA ALA A 152 10.92 21.44 -29.52
C ALA A 152 11.04 20.06 -30.20
N PRO A 153 10.19 19.68 -31.17
CA PRO A 153 10.21 18.35 -31.79
C PRO A 153 11.56 17.87 -32.36
N HIS A 154 12.34 18.75 -32.98
CA HIS A 154 13.65 18.42 -33.57
C HIS A 154 14.66 17.90 -32.54
N MET A 155 14.46 18.28 -31.28
CA MET A 155 15.29 17.91 -30.16
C MET A 155 15.15 16.44 -29.75
N LEU A 156 14.15 15.70 -30.22
CA LEU A 156 14.01 14.26 -29.94
C LEU A 156 14.39 13.38 -31.14
N GLN A 157 14.88 13.97 -32.24
CA GLN A 157 15.09 13.27 -33.50
C GLN A 157 16.13 12.15 -33.42
N ALA A 158 17.16 12.30 -32.57
CA ALA A 158 18.18 11.27 -32.38
C ALA A 158 17.64 9.98 -31.74
N ILE A 159 16.46 10.01 -31.09
CA ILE A 159 15.80 8.79 -30.60
C ILE A 159 15.47 7.84 -31.76
N CYS A 160 15.35 8.33 -32.99
CA CYS A 160 15.14 7.49 -34.17
C CYS A 160 16.30 6.49 -34.38
N ASN A 161 17.51 6.83 -33.92
CA ASN A 161 18.73 6.05 -34.15
C ASN A 161 19.14 5.16 -32.97
N ILE A 162 18.32 5.10 -31.90
CA ILE A 162 18.56 4.23 -30.74
C ILE A 162 17.55 3.08 -30.72
N THR A 163 17.85 2.03 -29.94
CA THR A 163 17.02 0.82 -29.81
C THR A 163 16.39 0.66 -28.43
N THR A 164 16.11 1.77 -27.75
CA THR A 164 15.56 1.75 -26.38
C THR A 164 14.10 1.30 -26.34
N ALA A 165 13.73 0.61 -25.26
CA ALA A 165 12.37 0.18 -25.00
C ALA A 165 11.67 1.06 -23.96
N GLU A 166 12.42 1.69 -23.05
CA GLU A 166 11.88 2.62 -22.06
C GLU A 166 12.53 4.01 -22.20
N VAL A 167 11.70 5.04 -22.22
CA VAL A 167 12.15 6.44 -22.22
C VAL A 167 11.43 7.22 -21.14
N ASN A 168 12.20 7.91 -20.29
CA ASN A 168 11.68 8.84 -19.30
C ASN A 168 12.17 10.26 -19.60
N LEU A 169 11.21 11.17 -19.75
CA LEU A 169 11.38 12.60 -20.03
C LEU A 169 10.70 13.45 -18.95
N GLN A 170 10.67 12.96 -17.71
CA GLN A 170 9.96 13.64 -16.62
C GLN A 170 10.47 15.07 -16.40
N ASN A 171 9.59 15.96 -15.97
CA ASN A 171 9.88 17.37 -15.69
C ASN A 171 10.36 18.18 -16.90
N MET A 172 10.30 17.65 -18.13
CA MET A 172 10.69 18.40 -19.32
C MET A 172 9.47 19.04 -20.00
N HIS A 173 9.38 20.36 -20.00
CA HIS A 173 8.29 21.08 -20.67
C HIS A 173 8.40 20.98 -22.18
N PHE A 174 7.29 20.79 -22.90
CA PHE A 174 7.28 20.79 -24.36
C PHE A 174 6.82 22.14 -24.94
N SER A 175 7.51 22.64 -25.95
CA SER A 175 7.11 23.82 -26.72
C SER A 175 6.70 23.43 -28.14
N GLY A 176 5.48 23.76 -28.56
CA GLY A 176 5.00 23.47 -29.92
C GLY A 176 4.78 21.97 -30.18
N LEU A 177 4.12 21.28 -29.24
CA LEU A 177 3.83 19.86 -29.33
C LEU A 177 3.03 19.55 -30.61
N SER A 178 3.55 18.63 -31.43
CA SER A 178 2.90 18.16 -32.65
C SER A 178 3.16 16.67 -32.87
N SER A 179 2.48 16.04 -33.84
CA SER A 179 2.66 14.62 -34.13
C SER A 179 4.11 14.24 -34.49
N SER A 180 4.89 15.18 -35.03
CA SER A 180 6.32 14.96 -35.33
C SER A 180 7.19 14.83 -34.09
N THR A 181 6.76 15.34 -32.93
CA THR A 181 7.49 15.20 -31.64
C THR A 181 7.73 13.74 -31.28
N PHE A 182 6.76 12.89 -31.60
CA PHE A 182 6.74 11.48 -31.21
C PHE A 182 7.11 10.52 -32.35
N GLN A 183 7.47 11.04 -33.53
CA GLN A 183 7.74 10.23 -34.72
C GLN A 183 8.86 9.19 -34.53
N CYS A 184 9.80 9.48 -33.62
CA CYS A 184 10.93 8.61 -33.33
C CYS A 184 10.65 7.60 -32.20
N LEU A 185 9.50 7.69 -31.53
CA LEU A 185 9.18 6.85 -30.36
C LEU A 185 8.46 5.55 -30.74
N THR A 186 8.56 5.12 -31.99
CA THR A 186 7.79 3.98 -32.54
C THR A 186 8.22 2.62 -31.96
N LYS A 187 9.49 2.48 -31.55
CA LYS A 187 10.05 1.23 -31.00
C LYS A 187 9.87 1.06 -29.48
N ILE A 188 9.40 2.10 -28.80
CA ILE A 188 9.34 2.17 -27.35
C ILE A 188 8.13 1.41 -26.83
N GLN A 189 8.32 0.68 -25.73
CA GLN A 189 7.29 -0.04 -24.99
C GLN A 189 6.78 0.77 -23.80
N LYS A 190 7.65 1.57 -23.18
CA LYS A 190 7.29 2.42 -22.03
C LYS A 190 7.74 3.86 -22.19
N LEU A 191 6.81 4.78 -21.99
CA LEU A 191 7.04 6.22 -22.09
C LEU A 191 6.54 6.90 -20.82
N ASP A 192 7.43 7.67 -20.20
CA ASP A 192 7.14 8.45 -19.00
C ASP A 192 7.31 9.95 -19.27
N LEU A 193 6.19 10.65 -19.23
CA LEU A 193 6.07 12.10 -19.44
C LEU A 193 5.52 12.77 -18.17
N THR A 194 5.90 12.26 -16.99
CA THR A 194 5.47 12.82 -15.71
C THR A 194 5.87 14.29 -15.59
N ASN A 195 4.94 15.15 -15.21
CA ASN A 195 5.16 16.59 -15.01
C ASN A 195 5.81 17.28 -16.21
N THR A 196 5.26 17.09 -17.41
CA THR A 196 5.78 17.72 -18.64
C THR A 196 4.94 18.92 -19.09
N GLY A 197 3.98 19.34 -18.26
CA GLY A 197 3.07 20.47 -18.52
C GLY A 197 2.08 20.20 -19.64
N LEU A 198 1.78 18.93 -19.93
CA LEU A 198 0.87 18.55 -21.02
C LEU A 198 -0.58 18.83 -20.62
N SER A 199 -1.33 19.44 -21.53
CA SER A 199 -2.79 19.62 -21.42
C SER A 199 -3.59 18.95 -22.54
N ASP A 200 -2.95 18.64 -23.67
CA ASP A 200 -3.50 17.90 -24.80
C ASP A 200 -2.36 17.13 -25.50
N LEU A 201 -2.68 16.00 -26.13
CA LEU A 201 -1.76 15.25 -26.98
C LEU A 201 -2.22 15.34 -28.44
N PRO A 202 -1.35 15.66 -29.42
CA PRO A 202 -1.75 15.76 -30.84
C PRO A 202 -2.34 14.44 -31.39
N SER A 203 -3.22 14.53 -32.40
CA SER A 203 -3.69 13.35 -33.11
C SER A 203 -2.60 12.77 -34.00
N GLY A 204 -2.63 11.45 -34.26
CA GLY A 204 -1.68 10.79 -35.16
C GLY A 204 -0.29 10.56 -34.57
N ILE A 205 -0.13 10.61 -33.24
CA ILE A 205 1.11 10.28 -32.52
C ILE A 205 1.61 8.85 -32.83
N SER A 206 0.69 7.95 -33.19
CA SER A 206 0.91 6.52 -33.02
C SER A 206 0.99 5.70 -34.28
N ASN A 207 1.28 6.31 -35.43
CA ASN A 207 1.53 5.55 -36.64
C ASN A 207 2.76 4.65 -36.41
N ASN A 208 2.52 3.44 -35.88
CA ASN A 208 3.46 2.38 -35.44
C ASN A 208 3.96 2.39 -33.97
N SER A 209 3.12 2.67 -32.98
CA SER A 209 3.54 2.56 -31.57
C SER A 209 3.40 1.14 -31.00
N LEU A 210 4.53 0.54 -30.54
CA LEU A 210 4.57 -0.67 -29.71
C LEU A 210 4.30 -0.39 -28.21
N LEU A 211 3.84 0.82 -27.89
CA LEU A 211 3.73 1.29 -26.52
C LEU A 211 2.69 0.48 -25.74
N THR A 212 3.14 -0.13 -24.64
CA THR A 212 2.33 -0.89 -23.70
C THR A 212 2.13 -0.17 -22.38
N ASP A 213 3.02 0.78 -22.05
CA ASP A 213 3.07 1.44 -20.76
C ASP A 213 3.22 2.96 -20.96
N LEU A 214 2.23 3.72 -20.53
CA LEU A 214 2.22 5.18 -20.66
C LEU A 214 1.99 5.83 -19.29
N ILE A 215 2.93 6.68 -18.88
CA ILE A 215 2.87 7.43 -17.61
C ILE A 215 2.76 8.92 -17.95
N LEU A 216 1.65 9.52 -17.51
CA LEU A 216 1.26 10.91 -17.76
C LEU A 216 0.95 11.63 -16.45
N ASN A 217 1.57 11.21 -15.35
CA ASN A 217 1.31 11.76 -14.02
C ASN A 217 1.66 13.25 -13.94
N GLU A 218 1.05 13.97 -13.01
CA GLU A 218 1.40 15.37 -12.70
C GLU A 218 1.33 16.31 -13.93
N ASN A 219 0.44 16.03 -14.88
CA ASN A 219 0.17 16.91 -16.02
C ASN A 219 -1.13 17.70 -15.81
N SER A 220 -1.49 18.54 -16.78
CA SER A 220 -2.59 19.51 -16.71
C SER A 220 -3.73 19.17 -17.68
N PHE A 221 -4.05 17.88 -17.85
CA PHE A 221 -5.19 17.45 -18.66
C PHE A 221 -6.51 17.77 -17.95
N GLU A 222 -7.38 18.55 -18.60
CA GLU A 222 -8.72 18.82 -18.08
C GLU A 222 -9.68 17.66 -18.36
N HIS A 223 -9.59 17.03 -19.54
CA HIS A 223 -10.41 15.89 -19.93
C HIS A 223 -9.56 14.69 -20.33
N ALA A 224 -9.97 13.48 -19.94
CA ALA A 224 -9.27 12.26 -20.34
C ALA A 224 -9.24 12.05 -21.87
N CYS A 225 -10.19 12.64 -22.59
CA CYS A 225 -10.24 12.63 -24.04
C CYS A 225 -9.13 13.47 -24.71
N ASP A 226 -8.54 14.45 -23.99
CA ASP A 226 -7.43 15.29 -24.49
C ASP A 226 -6.14 14.46 -24.70
N ILE A 227 -6.08 13.25 -24.14
CA ILE A 227 -4.95 12.33 -24.31
C ILE A 227 -5.02 11.61 -25.68
N LYS A 228 -6.20 11.60 -26.33
CA LYS A 228 -6.43 10.94 -27.62
C LYS A 228 -6.00 9.46 -27.62
N LEU A 229 -6.44 8.72 -26.60
CA LEU A 229 -6.06 7.34 -26.28
C LEU A 229 -6.29 6.32 -27.41
N ALA A 230 -7.16 6.60 -28.38
CA ALA A 230 -7.29 5.82 -29.61
C ALA A 230 -5.96 5.68 -30.37
N SER A 231 -5.01 6.59 -30.14
CA SER A 231 -3.66 6.50 -30.66
C SER A 231 -2.90 5.30 -30.07
N PHE A 232 -3.20 4.83 -28.86
CA PHE A 232 -2.37 3.82 -28.19
C PHE A 232 -3.12 2.49 -27.94
N PRO A 233 -3.57 1.77 -28.99
CA PRO A 233 -4.46 0.61 -28.85
C PRO A 233 -3.82 -0.61 -28.18
N PHE A 234 -2.49 -0.63 -28.03
CA PHE A 234 -1.75 -1.72 -27.41
C PHE A 234 -1.43 -1.49 -25.93
N LEU A 235 -1.86 -0.36 -25.34
CA LEU A 235 -1.61 -0.09 -23.93
C LEU A 235 -2.17 -1.19 -23.03
N THR A 236 -1.32 -1.60 -22.11
CA THR A 236 -1.63 -2.52 -21.01
C THR A 236 -1.57 -1.80 -19.66
N ARG A 237 -0.82 -0.69 -19.57
CA ARG A 237 -0.74 0.15 -18.38
C ARG A 237 -0.85 1.63 -18.74
N LEU A 238 -1.69 2.34 -18.00
CA LEU A 238 -1.85 3.79 -18.08
C LEU A 238 -1.88 4.38 -16.68
N SER A 239 -1.13 5.45 -16.46
CA SER A 239 -1.10 6.20 -15.20
C SER A 239 -1.31 7.68 -15.48
N LEU A 240 -2.31 8.26 -14.82
CA LEU A 240 -2.73 9.68 -14.87
C LEU A 240 -2.93 10.21 -13.45
N LYS A 241 -2.03 9.82 -12.55
CA LYS A 241 -2.08 10.20 -11.14
C LYS A 241 -1.71 11.68 -11.00
N ARG A 242 -2.30 12.37 -10.03
CA ARG A 242 -1.99 13.79 -9.73
C ARG A 242 -2.28 14.72 -10.91
N THR A 243 -3.36 14.45 -11.64
CA THR A 243 -3.86 15.35 -12.69
C THR A 243 -5.02 16.15 -12.09
N GLU A 244 -4.81 17.41 -11.77
CA GLU A 244 -5.80 18.23 -11.05
C GLU A 244 -7.11 18.38 -11.85
N ALA A 245 -8.25 18.14 -11.18
CA ALA A 245 -9.60 18.33 -11.73
C ALA A 245 -9.91 17.55 -13.03
N LEU A 246 -9.36 16.34 -13.18
CA LEU A 246 -9.53 15.53 -14.38
C LEU A 246 -10.97 15.06 -14.57
N GLN A 247 -11.58 15.43 -15.71
CA GLN A 247 -12.88 14.92 -16.13
C GLN A 247 -12.72 13.67 -17.00
N LEU A 248 -13.25 12.54 -16.55
CA LEU A 248 -13.10 11.28 -17.29
C LEU A 248 -13.87 11.25 -18.63
N GLY A 249 -14.98 12.00 -18.73
CA GLY A 249 -15.86 11.96 -19.91
C GLY A 249 -16.47 10.57 -20.17
N SER A 250 -17.31 10.46 -21.20
CA SER A 250 -17.88 9.18 -21.61
C SER A 250 -17.06 8.59 -22.76
N GLY A 251 -16.64 7.33 -22.62
CA GLY A 251 -15.98 6.59 -23.70
C GLY A 251 -14.56 7.04 -24.07
N CYS A 252 -13.90 7.90 -23.27
CA CYS A 252 -12.51 8.34 -23.57
C CYS A 252 -11.49 7.17 -23.55
N PHE A 253 -11.83 6.06 -22.88
CA PHE A 253 -10.97 4.86 -22.75
C PHE A 253 -11.41 3.69 -23.65
N LYS A 254 -12.46 3.84 -24.46
CA LYS A 254 -13.16 2.73 -25.13
C LYS A 254 -12.30 1.88 -26.06
N ASP A 255 -11.25 2.48 -26.63
CA ASP A 255 -10.36 1.83 -27.60
C ASP A 255 -9.22 1.03 -26.93
N LEU A 256 -9.10 1.09 -25.59
CA LEU A 256 -8.04 0.45 -24.82
C LEU A 256 -8.42 -0.95 -24.33
N ALA A 257 -8.89 -1.82 -25.23
CA ALA A 257 -9.38 -3.15 -24.88
C ALA A 257 -8.32 -4.06 -24.22
N LYS A 258 -7.02 -3.77 -24.40
CA LYS A 258 -5.89 -4.52 -23.81
C LYS A 258 -5.42 -3.98 -22.45
N LEU A 259 -5.97 -2.85 -21.99
CA LEU A 259 -5.54 -2.21 -20.76
C LEU A 259 -5.84 -3.12 -19.56
N GLN A 260 -4.83 -3.34 -18.72
CA GLN A 260 -4.91 -4.18 -17.53
C GLN A 260 -4.75 -3.36 -16.25
N TYR A 261 -3.99 -2.26 -16.32
CA TYR A 261 -3.68 -1.39 -15.19
C TYR A 261 -4.06 0.05 -15.53
N LEU A 262 -4.92 0.64 -14.71
CA LEU A 262 -5.30 2.05 -14.80
C LEU A 262 -5.18 2.71 -13.43
N ASP A 263 -4.32 3.73 -13.34
CA ASP A 263 -4.18 4.56 -12.13
C ASP A 263 -4.64 6.00 -12.41
N LEU A 264 -5.66 6.41 -11.68
CA LEU A 264 -6.31 7.71 -11.75
C LEU A 264 -6.30 8.40 -10.37
N SER A 265 -5.39 8.00 -9.49
CA SER A 265 -5.40 8.48 -8.10
C SER A 265 -4.97 9.94 -7.95
N ILE A 266 -5.50 10.61 -6.93
CA ILE A 266 -5.15 12.01 -6.60
C ILE A 266 -5.44 12.97 -7.78
N SER A 267 -6.55 12.79 -8.50
CA SER A 267 -6.81 13.55 -9.73
C SER A 267 -8.09 14.39 -9.68
N GLY A 268 -8.62 14.65 -8.48
CA GLY A 268 -9.83 15.49 -8.29
C GLY A 268 -11.03 14.99 -9.11
N ILE A 269 -11.12 13.67 -9.32
CA ILE A 269 -12.18 13.11 -10.16
C ILE A 269 -13.46 13.04 -9.32
N GLY A 270 -14.49 13.76 -9.74
CA GLY A 270 -15.85 13.63 -9.22
C GLY A 270 -16.79 13.14 -10.31
N SER A 271 -17.75 12.27 -9.97
CA SER A 271 -18.79 11.87 -10.92
C SER A 271 -20.15 11.67 -10.23
N SER A 272 -21.18 12.29 -10.78
CA SER A 272 -22.58 12.10 -10.35
C SER A 272 -23.19 10.81 -10.90
N ASP A 273 -22.56 10.18 -11.89
CA ASP A 273 -22.99 8.92 -12.49
C ASP A 273 -21.79 8.07 -12.89
N CYS A 274 -21.25 7.33 -11.92
CA CYS A 274 -20.09 6.47 -12.11
C CYS A 274 -20.51 4.99 -12.13
N CYS A 275 -19.88 4.11 -12.91
CA CYS A 275 -18.67 4.33 -13.72
C CYS A 275 -18.77 3.71 -15.12
N SER A 276 -19.97 3.28 -15.52
CA SER A 276 -20.16 2.41 -16.70
C SER A 276 -19.80 3.14 -17.99
N ALA A 277 -20.19 4.40 -18.12
CA ALA A 277 -19.89 5.23 -19.28
C ALA A 277 -18.40 5.64 -19.34
N GLN A 278 -17.79 5.91 -18.18
CA GLN A 278 -16.40 6.37 -18.09
C GLN A 278 -15.41 5.25 -18.42
N PHE A 279 -15.66 4.02 -17.96
CA PHE A 279 -14.77 2.85 -18.17
C PHE A 279 -15.27 1.86 -19.22
N GLN A 280 -16.15 2.31 -20.11
CA GLN A 280 -16.63 1.52 -21.23
C GLN A 280 -15.46 0.98 -22.07
N GLY A 281 -15.55 -0.27 -22.52
CA GLY A 281 -14.57 -0.91 -23.42
C GLY A 281 -13.29 -1.43 -22.76
N LEU A 282 -13.06 -1.13 -21.47
CA LEU A 282 -11.91 -1.63 -20.70
C LEU A 282 -12.12 -3.08 -20.23
N VAL A 283 -12.26 -4.00 -21.19
CA VAL A 283 -12.65 -5.41 -20.96
C VAL A 283 -11.57 -6.29 -20.35
N SER A 284 -10.30 -5.91 -20.48
CA SER A 284 -9.14 -6.63 -19.92
C SER A 284 -8.67 -6.06 -18.58
N LEU A 285 -9.36 -5.07 -18.03
CA LEU A 285 -8.91 -4.32 -16.86
C LEU A 285 -8.88 -5.22 -15.62
N LYS A 286 -7.74 -5.23 -14.92
CA LYS A 286 -7.51 -6.03 -13.71
C LYS A 286 -7.28 -5.16 -12.47
N TYR A 287 -6.66 -4.01 -12.66
CA TYR A 287 -6.33 -3.07 -11.60
C TYR A 287 -6.89 -1.70 -11.94
N LEU A 288 -7.73 -1.17 -11.04
CA LEU A 288 -8.25 0.18 -11.13
C LEU A 288 -8.04 0.92 -9.81
N ASN A 289 -7.28 2.01 -9.85
CA ASN A 289 -7.04 2.87 -8.71
C ASN A 289 -7.75 4.22 -8.90
N LEU A 290 -8.76 4.48 -8.08
CA LEU A 290 -9.52 5.71 -7.98
C LEU A 290 -9.35 6.39 -6.62
N SER A 291 -8.29 6.05 -5.87
CA SER A 291 -8.04 6.61 -4.55
C SER A 291 -7.75 8.11 -4.56
N TYR A 292 -8.05 8.79 -3.46
CA TYR A 292 -7.83 10.21 -3.24
C TYR A 292 -8.49 11.07 -4.33
N ASN A 293 -9.70 10.73 -4.72
CA ASN A 293 -10.53 11.51 -5.64
C ASN A 293 -11.75 12.08 -4.92
N ASP A 294 -12.54 12.86 -5.64
CA ASP A 294 -13.75 13.48 -5.09
C ASP A 294 -14.91 12.48 -4.98
N MET A 295 -16.12 12.97 -4.71
CA MET A 295 -17.29 12.11 -4.58
C MET A 295 -17.62 11.40 -5.89
N HIS A 296 -17.84 10.08 -5.80
CA HIS A 296 -18.47 9.28 -6.83
C HIS A 296 -19.84 8.78 -6.38
N THR A 297 -20.88 9.14 -7.12
CA THR A 297 -22.18 8.47 -7.02
C THR A 297 -22.14 7.23 -7.90
N VAL A 298 -22.20 6.06 -7.27
CA VAL A 298 -22.01 4.77 -7.95
C VAL A 298 -23.34 4.03 -8.01
N GLN A 299 -23.76 3.68 -9.23
CA GLN A 299 -25.03 3.00 -9.48
C GLN A 299 -24.87 1.47 -9.54
N ASP A 300 -25.99 0.77 -9.72
CA ASP A 300 -26.00 -0.67 -10.03
C ASP A 300 -25.13 -0.98 -11.25
N LEU A 301 -24.32 -2.04 -11.15
CA LEU A 301 -23.47 -2.50 -12.26
C LEU A 301 -22.54 -1.40 -12.80
N ALA A 302 -22.02 -0.54 -11.92
CA ALA A 302 -21.12 0.55 -12.28
C ALA A 302 -19.88 0.13 -13.08
N PHE A 303 -19.49 -1.15 -13.02
CA PHE A 303 -18.34 -1.71 -13.72
C PHE A 303 -18.75 -2.78 -14.74
N GLN A 304 -19.82 -2.55 -15.50
CA GLN A 304 -20.45 -3.57 -16.35
C GLN A 304 -19.46 -4.27 -17.31
N ASP A 305 -18.53 -3.52 -17.90
CA ASP A 305 -17.57 -4.00 -18.91
C ASP A 305 -16.28 -4.54 -18.25
N ASN A 306 -15.99 -4.17 -16.99
CA ASN A 306 -14.72 -4.43 -16.30
C ASN A 306 -14.77 -5.69 -15.44
N ILE A 307 -15.39 -6.76 -15.95
CA ILE A 307 -15.69 -7.99 -15.19
C ILE A 307 -14.45 -8.74 -14.70
N HIS A 308 -13.29 -8.48 -15.29
CA HIS A 308 -12.01 -9.11 -14.95
C HIS A 308 -11.22 -8.36 -13.86
N LEU A 309 -11.80 -7.31 -13.25
CA LEU A 309 -11.16 -6.60 -12.16
C LEU A 309 -10.79 -7.58 -11.03
N GLU A 310 -9.53 -7.52 -10.61
CA GLU A 310 -8.95 -8.27 -9.50
C GLU A 310 -8.70 -7.35 -8.30
N LEU A 311 -8.41 -6.07 -8.54
CA LEU A 311 -8.17 -5.05 -7.51
C LEU A 311 -8.88 -3.74 -7.87
N LEU A 312 -9.65 -3.22 -6.92
CA LEU A 312 -10.33 -1.94 -7.00
C LEU A 312 -10.06 -1.10 -5.75
N ASP A 313 -9.53 0.10 -5.94
CA ASP A 313 -9.15 1.00 -4.84
C ASP A 313 -9.92 2.33 -4.89
N PHE A 314 -10.65 2.62 -3.81
CA PHE A 314 -11.40 3.84 -3.51
C PHE A 314 -10.95 4.50 -2.20
N THR A 315 -9.71 4.24 -1.78
CA THR A 315 -9.14 4.84 -0.56
C THR A 315 -9.29 6.35 -0.60
N HIS A 316 -9.85 6.97 0.44
CA HIS A 316 -10.08 8.41 0.52
C HIS A 316 -10.90 9.01 -0.65
N THR A 317 -11.84 8.22 -1.19
CA THR A 317 -12.75 8.66 -2.27
C THR A 317 -14.19 8.48 -1.80
N HIS A 318 -14.98 9.55 -1.72
CA HIS A 318 -16.32 9.47 -1.12
C HIS A 318 -17.30 8.70 -2.01
N LEU A 319 -17.66 7.48 -1.61
CA LEU A 319 -18.59 6.60 -2.31
C LEU A 319 -20.03 6.83 -1.85
N LYS A 320 -20.82 7.48 -2.71
CA LYS A 320 -22.26 7.62 -2.51
C LYS A 320 -22.99 6.51 -3.28
N VAL A 321 -23.64 5.62 -2.56
CA VAL A 321 -24.44 4.51 -3.12
C VAL A 321 -25.87 4.66 -2.60
N ASN A 322 -26.86 4.65 -3.48
CA ASN A 322 -28.25 4.74 -3.03
C ASN A 322 -28.68 3.40 -2.40
N ALA A 323 -29.68 3.45 -1.52
CA ALA A 323 -30.16 2.26 -0.82
C ALA A 323 -30.56 1.15 -1.80
N SER A 324 -30.21 -0.10 -1.47
CA SER A 324 -30.44 -1.32 -2.27
C SER A 324 -29.63 -1.45 -3.55
N GLN A 325 -28.75 -0.49 -3.86
CA GLN A 325 -27.87 -0.60 -5.03
C GLN A 325 -26.72 -1.59 -4.79
N LYS A 326 -26.31 -2.26 -5.88
CA LYS A 326 -25.34 -3.35 -5.97
C LYS A 326 -24.25 -2.99 -6.98
N PRO A 327 -23.39 -2.01 -6.66
CA PRO A 327 -22.45 -1.45 -7.62
C PRO A 327 -21.43 -2.45 -8.13
N PHE A 328 -21.04 -3.43 -7.30
CA PHE A 328 -19.99 -4.40 -7.61
C PHE A 328 -20.52 -5.78 -8.05
N ARG A 329 -21.82 -5.89 -8.37
CA ARG A 329 -22.52 -7.19 -8.54
C ARG A 329 -21.89 -8.16 -9.53
N ASN A 330 -21.27 -7.64 -10.59
CA ASN A 330 -20.69 -8.42 -11.67
C ASN A 330 -19.19 -8.70 -11.48
N LEU A 331 -18.55 -8.16 -10.44
CA LEU A 331 -17.10 -8.29 -10.19
C LEU A 331 -16.76 -9.61 -9.49
N GLN A 332 -17.05 -10.72 -10.15
CA GLN A 332 -16.88 -12.07 -9.57
C GLN A 332 -15.42 -12.49 -9.40
N HIS A 333 -14.49 -11.85 -10.12
CA HIS A 333 -13.05 -12.09 -10.04
C HIS A 333 -12.32 -11.15 -9.07
N LEU A 334 -13.03 -10.19 -8.46
CA LEU A 334 -12.42 -9.22 -7.57
C LEU A 334 -11.86 -9.92 -6.34
N ARG A 335 -10.57 -9.72 -6.08
CA ARG A 335 -9.84 -10.31 -4.95
C ARG A 335 -9.57 -9.29 -3.86
N MET A 336 -9.40 -8.02 -4.23
CA MET A 336 -9.13 -6.94 -3.30
C MET A 336 -10.04 -5.75 -3.58
N LEU A 337 -10.75 -5.33 -2.54
CA LEU A 337 -11.55 -4.11 -2.54
C LEU A 337 -11.10 -3.23 -1.38
N ASN A 338 -10.63 -2.04 -1.72
CA ASN A 338 -10.18 -1.06 -0.73
C ASN A 338 -11.15 0.13 -0.70
N LEU A 339 -11.88 0.25 0.40
CA LEU A 339 -12.84 1.32 0.69
C LEU A 339 -12.40 2.16 1.88
N SER A 340 -11.09 2.17 2.20
CA SER A 340 -10.59 2.90 3.37
C SER A 340 -10.98 4.38 3.30
N SER A 341 -11.60 4.90 4.35
CA SER A 341 -12.01 6.31 4.46
C SER A 341 -12.82 6.79 3.26
N SER A 342 -13.66 5.90 2.68
CA SER A 342 -14.46 6.19 1.50
C SER A 342 -15.89 6.62 1.83
N HIS A 343 -16.23 6.81 3.11
CA HIS A 343 -17.61 7.03 3.59
C HIS A 343 -18.61 5.98 3.07
N ALA A 344 -18.17 4.72 2.96
CA ALA A 344 -19.03 3.65 2.51
C ALA A 344 -20.25 3.48 3.45
N ASP A 345 -21.45 3.37 2.87
CA ASP A 345 -22.66 3.09 3.64
C ASP A 345 -22.65 1.62 4.13
N THR A 346 -22.10 1.42 5.32
CA THR A 346 -22.03 0.12 5.99
C THR A 346 -23.41 -0.43 6.40
N SER A 347 -24.47 0.39 6.33
CA SER A 347 -25.85 -0.07 6.56
C SER A 347 -26.46 -0.74 5.33
N ASN A 348 -25.93 -0.46 4.12
CA ASN A 348 -26.36 -1.11 2.89
C ASN A 348 -25.85 -2.56 2.83
N ARG A 349 -26.71 -3.50 3.18
CA ARG A 349 -26.43 -4.95 3.18
C ARG A 349 -26.11 -5.51 1.80
N ASP A 350 -26.57 -4.83 0.75
CA ASP A 350 -26.40 -5.25 -0.63
C ASP A 350 -25.10 -4.72 -1.25
N LEU A 351 -24.36 -3.84 -0.56
CA LEU A 351 -23.16 -3.16 -1.10
C LEU A 351 -22.14 -4.14 -1.69
N LEU A 352 -21.85 -5.24 -0.99
CA LEU A 352 -20.84 -6.23 -1.38
C LEU A 352 -21.40 -7.41 -2.19
N THR A 353 -22.66 -7.33 -2.64
CA THR A 353 -23.29 -8.40 -3.41
C THR A 353 -22.47 -8.71 -4.66
N GLY A 354 -22.27 -10.01 -4.94
CA GLY A 354 -21.61 -10.49 -6.17
C GLY A 354 -20.10 -10.70 -6.05
N LEU A 355 -19.46 -10.20 -5.00
CA LEU A 355 -18.01 -10.27 -4.74
C LEU A 355 -17.57 -11.65 -4.24
N LYS A 356 -17.87 -12.70 -5.01
CA LYS A 356 -17.68 -14.10 -4.59
C LYS A 356 -16.22 -14.51 -4.40
N SER A 357 -15.27 -13.87 -5.09
CA SER A 357 -13.84 -14.19 -4.98
C SER A 357 -13.06 -13.25 -4.06
N LEU A 358 -13.76 -12.39 -3.30
CA LEU A 358 -13.10 -11.38 -2.48
C LEU A 358 -12.30 -12.02 -1.36
N VAL A 359 -11.02 -11.64 -1.27
CA VAL A 359 -10.04 -12.15 -0.30
C VAL A 359 -9.67 -11.06 0.71
N ILE A 360 -9.51 -9.83 0.24
CA ILE A 360 -9.11 -8.67 1.05
C ILE A 360 -10.16 -7.59 0.94
N LEU A 361 -10.71 -7.19 2.09
CA LEU A 361 -11.63 -6.07 2.22
C LEU A 361 -11.07 -5.09 3.23
N ASN A 362 -10.84 -3.86 2.79
CA ASN A 362 -10.43 -2.77 3.66
C ASN A 362 -11.57 -1.77 3.83
N LEU A 363 -12.12 -1.68 5.04
CA LEU A 363 -13.16 -0.75 5.44
C LEU A 363 -12.65 0.26 6.48
N LYS A 364 -11.32 0.34 6.69
CA LYS A 364 -10.71 1.26 7.67
C LYS A 364 -11.33 2.65 7.58
N GLY A 365 -11.62 3.28 8.72
CA GLY A 365 -12.08 4.67 8.73
C GLY A 365 -13.51 4.89 8.24
N ASN A 366 -14.30 3.84 8.00
CA ASN A 366 -15.73 3.96 7.73
C ASN A 366 -16.54 3.74 9.00
N ALA A 367 -17.48 4.64 9.29
CA ALA A 367 -18.33 4.52 10.46
C ALA A 367 -19.41 3.45 10.27
N PHE A 368 -19.67 2.68 11.32
CA PHE A 368 -20.88 1.86 11.44
C PHE A 368 -21.92 2.63 12.23
N SER A 369 -23.09 2.93 11.64
CA SER A 369 -24.05 3.91 12.20
C SER A 369 -24.52 3.65 13.63
N SER A 370 -24.54 2.39 14.07
CA SER A 370 -24.89 2.01 15.45
C SER A 370 -23.67 1.78 16.36
N GLY A 371 -22.45 1.85 15.82
CA GLY A 371 -21.23 1.37 16.46
C GLY A 371 -21.19 -0.15 16.64
N ILE A 372 -22.16 -0.89 16.09
CA ILE A 372 -22.28 -2.34 16.28
C ILE A 372 -22.30 -3.04 14.93
N ILE A 373 -21.50 -4.11 14.82
CA ILE A 373 -21.61 -5.07 13.72
C ILE A 373 -22.62 -6.14 14.13
N HIS A 374 -23.83 -6.05 13.58
CA HIS A 374 -24.92 -7.01 13.81
C HIS A 374 -24.69 -8.32 13.05
N SER A 375 -25.32 -9.42 13.46
CA SER A 375 -25.36 -10.69 12.70
C SER A 375 -25.81 -10.53 11.23
N SER A 376 -26.78 -9.65 10.97
CA SER A 376 -27.29 -9.33 9.63
C SER A 376 -26.60 -8.09 9.03
N ASN A 377 -25.34 -8.25 8.63
CA ASN A 377 -24.49 -7.20 8.05
C ASN A 377 -24.09 -7.46 6.59
N LEU A 378 -23.43 -6.49 5.94
CA LEU A 378 -22.96 -6.56 4.55
C LEU A 378 -21.91 -7.65 4.28
N LEU A 379 -21.13 -8.04 5.29
CA LEU A 379 -20.02 -8.99 5.14
C LEU A 379 -20.52 -10.42 4.89
N GLN A 380 -21.80 -10.70 5.19
CA GLN A 380 -22.44 -11.98 4.89
C GLN A 380 -22.42 -12.33 3.39
N GLN A 381 -22.18 -11.35 2.51
CA GLN A 381 -22.10 -11.54 1.06
C GLN A 381 -20.71 -12.01 0.56
N VAL A 382 -19.68 -12.03 1.41
CA VAL A 382 -18.28 -12.29 1.02
C VAL A 382 -17.65 -13.47 1.79
N PRO A 383 -18.15 -14.71 1.61
CA PRO A 383 -17.75 -15.86 2.43
C PRO A 383 -16.29 -16.32 2.23
N ASN A 384 -15.61 -15.84 1.18
CA ASN A 384 -14.23 -16.20 0.86
C ASN A 384 -13.18 -15.25 1.46
N LEU A 385 -13.61 -14.29 2.28
CA LEU A 385 -12.74 -13.28 2.85
C LEU A 385 -11.67 -13.89 3.77
N GLU A 386 -10.42 -13.48 3.58
CA GLU A 386 -9.29 -13.90 4.42
C GLU A 386 -8.73 -12.74 5.26
N VAL A 387 -8.79 -11.51 4.75
CA VAL A 387 -8.29 -10.30 5.41
C VAL A 387 -9.40 -9.27 5.48
N LEU A 388 -9.75 -8.88 6.70
CA LEU A 388 -10.75 -7.86 6.99
C LEU A 388 -10.13 -6.74 7.83
N ILE A 389 -10.12 -5.53 7.29
CA ILE A 389 -9.60 -4.35 7.99
C ILE A 389 -10.78 -3.47 8.39
N LEU A 390 -10.97 -3.32 9.70
CA LEU A 390 -12.03 -2.55 10.36
C LEU A 390 -11.44 -1.58 11.39
N SER A 391 -10.18 -1.19 11.21
CA SER A 391 -9.51 -0.22 12.07
C SER A 391 -10.18 1.15 11.95
N GLU A 392 -10.22 1.92 13.04
CA GLU A 392 -10.73 3.31 12.99
C GLU A 392 -12.20 3.42 12.51
N CYS A 393 -13.04 2.40 12.77
CA CYS A 393 -14.44 2.32 12.31
C CYS A 393 -15.48 2.79 13.34
N GLU A 394 -15.01 3.34 14.46
CA GLU A 394 -15.84 3.77 15.61
C GLU A 394 -16.67 2.65 16.26
N LEU A 395 -16.22 1.39 16.14
CA LEU A 395 -16.92 0.23 16.66
C LEU A 395 -16.91 0.21 18.20
N ILE A 396 -18.08 -0.05 18.80
CA ILE A 396 -18.31 -0.17 20.24
C ILE A 396 -18.53 -1.64 20.63
N ALA A 397 -19.19 -2.42 19.77
CA ALA A 397 -19.42 -3.84 19.99
C ALA A 397 -19.49 -4.66 18.69
N ILE A 398 -19.33 -5.97 18.82
CA ILE A 398 -19.45 -6.95 17.73
C ILE A 398 -20.38 -8.05 18.21
N ASP A 399 -21.44 -8.34 17.45
CA ASP A 399 -22.39 -9.40 17.74
C ASP A 399 -21.73 -10.79 17.60
N ASN A 400 -22.21 -11.77 18.37
CA ASN A 400 -21.61 -13.10 18.44
C ASN A 400 -21.66 -13.86 17.10
N GLU A 401 -22.61 -13.53 16.23
CA GLU A 401 -22.76 -14.15 14.91
C GLU A 401 -22.37 -13.20 13.76
N ALA A 402 -21.71 -12.08 14.06
CA ALA A 402 -21.35 -11.07 13.07
C ALA A 402 -20.52 -11.62 11.89
N PHE A 403 -19.72 -12.67 12.12
CA PHE A 403 -18.81 -13.23 11.11
C PHE A 403 -19.03 -14.73 10.85
N HIS A 404 -20.18 -15.30 11.21
CA HIS A 404 -20.41 -16.76 11.14
C HIS A 404 -20.20 -17.37 9.73
N ASN A 405 -20.52 -16.63 8.64
CA ASN A 405 -20.28 -17.10 7.27
C ASN A 405 -18.84 -16.89 6.77
N LEU A 406 -18.01 -16.15 7.50
CA LEU A 406 -16.65 -15.78 7.09
C LEU A 406 -15.62 -16.82 7.55
N THR A 407 -15.85 -18.08 7.20
CA THR A 407 -15.10 -19.25 7.69
C THR A 407 -13.64 -19.32 7.22
N LYS A 408 -13.21 -18.43 6.30
CA LYS A 408 -11.84 -18.37 5.76
C LYS A 408 -10.99 -17.24 6.34
N LEU A 409 -11.53 -16.45 7.27
CA LEU A 409 -10.79 -15.34 7.86
C LEU A 409 -9.50 -15.81 8.54
N LYS A 410 -8.43 -15.06 8.27
CA LYS A 410 -7.09 -15.26 8.82
C LYS A 410 -6.57 -14.02 9.53
N TYR A 411 -6.96 -12.83 9.08
CA TYR A 411 -6.54 -11.56 9.66
C TYR A 411 -7.75 -10.66 9.82
N VAL A 412 -8.00 -10.21 11.05
CA VAL A 412 -9.05 -9.22 11.35
C VAL A 412 -8.43 -8.11 12.18
N LEU A 413 -8.36 -6.91 11.58
CA LEU A 413 -7.79 -5.73 12.22
C LEU A 413 -8.93 -4.87 12.77
N LEU A 414 -9.01 -4.76 14.09
CA LEU A 414 -10.01 -4.00 14.85
C LEU A 414 -9.37 -2.90 15.70
N ASN A 415 -8.11 -2.57 15.44
CA ASN A 415 -7.37 -1.60 16.22
C ASN A 415 -7.95 -0.18 16.07
N ARG A 416 -7.73 0.67 17.08
CA ARG A 416 -8.21 2.06 17.10
C ARG A 416 -9.72 2.17 16.97
N ASN A 417 -10.45 1.34 17.71
CA ASN A 417 -11.90 1.41 17.83
C ASN A 417 -12.30 1.80 19.26
N LYS A 418 -13.60 1.75 19.55
CA LYS A 418 -14.21 2.09 20.84
C LYS A 418 -14.69 0.83 21.58
N LEU A 419 -14.12 -0.35 21.27
CA LEU A 419 -14.57 -1.62 21.83
C LEU A 419 -14.30 -1.68 23.32
N THR A 420 -15.34 -1.90 24.13
CA THR A 420 -15.24 -2.02 25.60
C THR A 420 -15.18 -3.46 26.08
N MET A 421 -15.64 -4.39 25.24
CA MET A 421 -15.68 -5.82 25.52
C MET A 421 -14.81 -6.57 24.52
N PHE A 422 -14.02 -7.51 25.05
CA PHE A 422 -13.34 -8.51 24.22
C PHE A 422 -14.34 -9.59 23.81
N SER A 423 -14.52 -9.80 22.49
CA SER A 423 -15.44 -10.79 21.94
C SER A 423 -14.71 -11.74 21.00
N THR A 424 -14.68 -13.03 21.36
CA THR A 424 -14.14 -14.12 20.54
C THR A 424 -15.21 -15.03 19.97
N ASN A 425 -16.45 -14.92 20.46
CA ASN A 425 -17.56 -15.75 19.98
C ASN A 425 -17.79 -15.55 18.47
N ALA A 426 -17.63 -14.31 17.98
CA ALA A 426 -17.70 -13.98 16.56
C ALA A 426 -16.65 -14.71 15.71
N PHE A 427 -15.61 -15.28 16.32
CA PHE A 427 -14.48 -15.94 15.66
C PHE A 427 -14.32 -17.40 16.09
N TYR A 428 -15.29 -17.97 16.82
CA TYR A 428 -15.15 -19.27 17.49
C TYR A 428 -14.77 -20.42 16.55
N ASP A 429 -15.29 -20.41 15.32
CA ASP A 429 -15.02 -21.46 14.32
C ASP A 429 -13.64 -21.34 13.63
N LEU A 430 -12.89 -20.27 13.91
CA LEU A 430 -11.62 -19.95 13.25
C LEU A 430 -10.42 -20.43 14.07
N ARG A 431 -9.64 -21.36 13.52
CA ARG A 431 -8.54 -22.04 14.24
C ARG A 431 -7.14 -21.46 13.99
N GLN A 432 -7.02 -20.47 13.10
CA GLN A 432 -5.76 -19.83 12.71
C GLN A 432 -6.03 -18.37 12.33
N ILE A 433 -6.44 -17.57 13.31
CA ILE A 433 -6.79 -16.16 13.09
C ILE A 433 -5.89 -15.22 13.90
N VAL A 434 -5.44 -14.15 13.25
CA VAL A 434 -4.78 -13.02 13.88
C VAL A 434 -5.83 -11.94 14.13
N LEU A 435 -6.04 -11.60 15.40
CA LEU A 435 -7.01 -10.62 15.87
C LEU A 435 -6.28 -9.43 16.49
N ASN A 436 -6.31 -8.29 15.80
CA ASN A 436 -5.71 -7.08 16.34
C ASN A 436 -6.78 -6.22 17.03
N PHE A 437 -6.79 -6.22 18.37
CA PHE A 437 -7.65 -5.39 19.22
C PHE A 437 -6.89 -4.20 19.84
N ALA A 438 -5.70 -3.87 19.35
CA ALA A 438 -4.88 -2.80 19.92
C ALA A 438 -5.61 -1.45 19.93
N GLU A 439 -5.24 -0.56 20.85
CA GLU A 439 -5.80 0.80 20.92
C GLU A 439 -7.35 0.80 20.99
N ASN A 440 -7.92 -0.01 21.89
CA ASN A 440 -9.36 -0.05 22.20
C ASN A 440 -9.61 0.33 23.67
N HIS A 441 -10.85 0.13 24.16
CA HIS A 441 -11.27 0.47 25.52
C HIS A 441 -11.54 -0.76 26.38
N ILE A 442 -10.87 -1.88 26.10
CA ILE A 442 -11.08 -3.16 26.79
C ILE A 442 -10.42 -3.10 28.17
N LYS A 443 -11.20 -3.40 29.22
CA LYS A 443 -10.74 -3.40 30.61
C LYS A 443 -10.62 -4.80 31.17
N ILE A 444 -11.72 -5.54 31.17
CA ILE A 444 -11.82 -6.88 31.76
C ILE A 444 -12.11 -7.88 30.66
N ILE A 445 -11.43 -9.02 30.70
CA ILE A 445 -11.57 -10.10 29.73
C ILE A 445 -12.08 -11.35 30.45
N PRO A 446 -13.37 -11.71 30.30
CA PRO A 446 -13.91 -12.89 30.95
C PRO A 446 -13.25 -14.18 30.45
N GLN A 447 -13.04 -15.17 31.34
CA GLN A 447 -12.42 -16.46 31.00
C GLN A 447 -13.08 -17.16 29.81
N LYS A 448 -14.42 -17.13 29.75
CA LYS A 448 -15.18 -17.74 28.64
C LYS A 448 -14.75 -17.23 27.27
N MET A 449 -14.30 -15.98 27.17
CA MET A 449 -13.88 -15.38 25.90
C MET A 449 -12.49 -15.87 25.51
N VAL A 450 -11.55 -15.97 26.44
CA VAL A 450 -10.21 -16.49 26.10
C VAL A 450 -10.18 -17.98 25.80
N ASN A 451 -11.14 -18.75 26.31
CA ASN A 451 -11.31 -20.16 25.93
C ASN A 451 -11.71 -20.34 24.45
N GLY A 452 -12.29 -19.31 23.81
CA GLY A 452 -12.56 -19.30 22.38
C GLY A 452 -11.29 -19.20 21.51
N ILE A 453 -10.16 -18.83 22.09
CA ILE A 453 -8.88 -18.64 21.39
C ILE A 453 -8.19 -20.00 21.19
N SER A 454 -8.70 -20.76 20.22
CA SER A 454 -8.20 -22.11 19.91
C SER A 454 -7.12 -22.11 18.83
N GLY A 455 -6.41 -23.23 18.68
CA GLY A 455 -5.44 -23.42 17.59
C GLY A 455 -4.25 -22.44 17.61
N LEU A 456 -3.84 -21.98 16.42
CA LEU A 456 -2.70 -21.07 16.20
C LEU A 456 -3.13 -19.59 16.14
N SER A 457 -4.27 -19.25 16.77
CA SER A 457 -4.76 -17.89 16.78
C SER A 457 -3.89 -16.98 17.65
N ILE A 458 -3.62 -15.77 17.15
CA ILE A 458 -2.77 -14.74 17.76
C ILE A 458 -3.61 -13.49 18.01
N ILE A 459 -3.39 -12.83 19.14
CA ILE A 459 -4.12 -11.64 19.55
C ILE A 459 -3.16 -10.52 19.95
N ASP A 460 -3.48 -9.31 19.51
CA ASP A 460 -2.86 -8.09 19.99
C ASP A 460 -3.88 -7.33 20.88
N LEU A 461 -3.50 -7.05 22.13
CA LEU A 461 -4.26 -6.24 23.09
C LEU A 461 -3.50 -4.99 23.55
N SER A 462 -2.39 -4.66 22.87
CA SER A 462 -1.56 -3.51 23.22
C SER A 462 -2.38 -2.22 23.29
N TYR A 463 -1.96 -1.32 24.18
CA TYR A 463 -2.62 -0.02 24.36
C TYR A 463 -4.13 -0.09 24.70
N ASN A 464 -4.59 -1.13 25.40
CA ASN A 464 -5.91 -1.17 26.03
C ASN A 464 -5.83 -0.82 27.53
N PRO A 465 -6.88 -0.21 28.11
CA PRO A 465 -6.92 0.13 29.53
C PRO A 465 -7.21 -1.09 30.42
N LEU A 466 -6.37 -2.13 30.34
CA LEU A 466 -6.59 -3.42 30.99
C LEU A 466 -6.58 -3.32 32.51
N ASP A 467 -7.54 -3.99 33.16
CA ASP A 467 -7.63 -4.10 34.60
C ASP A 467 -6.80 -5.30 35.08
N CYS A 468 -5.90 -5.05 36.02
CA CYS A 468 -4.99 -6.00 36.62
C CYS A 468 -5.28 -6.22 38.11
N SER A 469 -6.56 -6.17 38.49
CA SER A 469 -7.06 -6.58 39.80
C SER A 469 -7.53 -8.04 39.80
N CYS A 470 -8.05 -8.48 40.95
CA CYS A 470 -8.65 -9.80 41.08
C CYS A 470 -9.89 -10.02 40.19
N ASP A 471 -10.51 -8.96 39.67
CA ASP A 471 -11.65 -9.08 38.75
C ASP A 471 -11.24 -9.65 37.38
N ASN A 472 -9.96 -9.55 37.02
CA ASN A 472 -9.41 -10.05 35.75
C ASN A 472 -8.41 -11.20 35.94
N ILE A 473 -8.40 -11.84 37.12
CA ILE A 473 -7.41 -12.86 37.50
C ILE A 473 -7.38 -14.06 36.54
N GLU A 474 -8.55 -14.46 36.03
CA GLU A 474 -8.66 -15.62 35.15
C GLU A 474 -7.99 -15.36 33.80
N PHE A 475 -8.11 -14.14 33.27
CA PHE A 475 -7.42 -13.71 32.05
C PHE A 475 -5.91 -13.67 32.26
N LEU A 476 -5.44 -13.06 33.36
CA LEU A 476 -4.00 -12.99 33.66
C LEU A 476 -3.41 -14.40 33.80
N THR A 477 -4.12 -15.30 34.47
CA THR A 477 -3.72 -16.72 34.60
C THR A 477 -3.68 -17.43 33.25
N TRP A 478 -4.63 -17.13 32.36
CA TRP A 478 -4.64 -17.64 30.99
C TRP A 478 -3.46 -17.09 30.18
N LEU A 479 -3.17 -15.80 30.30
CA LEU A 479 -2.09 -15.11 29.60
C LEU A 479 -0.73 -15.75 29.90
N HIS A 480 -0.38 -15.96 31.18
CA HIS A 480 0.91 -16.58 31.54
C HIS A 480 1.09 -17.99 30.97
N LYS A 481 -0.02 -18.70 30.71
CA LYS A 481 0.00 -20.03 30.09
C LYS A 481 0.01 -20.01 28.56
N ASN A 482 -0.30 -18.87 27.93
CA ASN A 482 -0.52 -18.75 26.48
C ASN A 482 0.20 -17.51 25.91
N MET A 483 1.39 -17.17 26.41
CA MET A 483 2.13 -15.98 25.96
C MET A 483 2.48 -16.03 24.46
N ASP A 484 2.63 -17.22 23.88
CA ASP A 484 2.87 -17.45 22.45
C ASP A 484 1.68 -17.01 21.56
N LYS A 485 0.50 -16.83 22.14
CA LYS A 485 -0.69 -16.34 21.45
C LYS A 485 -0.85 -14.82 21.47
N MET A 486 0.09 -14.11 22.09
CA MET A 486 0.02 -12.66 22.27
C MET A 486 1.08 -11.97 21.40
N GLU A 487 0.64 -10.99 20.62
CA GLU A 487 1.50 -10.07 19.87
C GLU A 487 1.68 -8.76 20.67
N ASN A 488 2.83 -8.10 20.53
CA ASN A 488 3.15 -6.82 21.17
C ASN A 488 2.94 -6.81 22.69
N LEU A 489 3.35 -7.89 23.37
CA LEU A 489 3.18 -8.05 24.82
C LEU A 489 3.98 -6.99 25.60
N GLU A 490 5.08 -6.52 25.05
CA GLU A 490 5.88 -5.42 25.55
C GLU A 490 5.13 -4.08 25.61
N GLU A 491 4.14 -3.88 24.74
CA GLU A 491 3.24 -2.71 24.71
C GLU A 491 1.88 -2.98 25.39
N THR A 492 1.74 -4.13 26.05
CA THR A 492 0.52 -4.54 26.74
C THR A 492 0.68 -4.39 28.25
N SER A 493 0.16 -3.28 28.79
CA SER A 493 0.34 -2.88 30.19
C SER A 493 -0.98 -2.64 30.92
N CYS A 494 -0.93 -2.72 32.25
CA CYS A 494 -2.06 -2.46 33.13
C CYS A 494 -2.43 -0.98 33.16
N SER A 495 -3.72 -0.68 33.26
CA SER A 495 -4.24 0.66 33.52
C SER A 495 -4.79 0.79 34.93
N THR A 496 -5.48 -0.23 35.43
CA THR A 496 -5.99 -0.31 36.81
C THR A 496 -5.49 -1.56 37.51
N PRO A 497 -5.37 -1.57 38.85
CA PRO A 497 -5.46 -0.41 39.74
C PRO A 497 -4.26 0.55 39.55
N ASN A 498 -4.36 1.80 40.04
CA ASN A 498 -3.30 2.81 39.90
C ASN A 498 -1.92 2.35 40.39
N ALA A 499 -1.87 1.44 41.36
CA ALA A 499 -0.62 0.88 41.88
C ALA A 499 0.13 0.01 40.86
N LEU A 500 -0.57 -0.54 39.86
CA LEU A 500 -0.01 -1.38 38.80
C LEU A 500 -0.03 -0.68 37.43
N ALA A 501 -0.53 0.55 37.33
CA ALA A 501 -0.61 1.28 36.08
C ALA A 501 0.77 1.38 35.40
N GLY A 502 0.83 1.04 34.11
CA GLY A 502 2.06 1.00 33.32
C GLY A 502 2.91 -0.27 33.51
N THR A 503 2.54 -1.17 34.42
CA THR A 503 3.22 -2.45 34.57
C THR A 503 2.81 -3.38 33.43
N ARG A 504 3.78 -4.02 32.78
CA ARG A 504 3.50 -5.00 31.72
C ARG A 504 2.74 -6.19 32.29
N LEU A 505 1.77 -6.70 31.52
CA LEU A 505 0.88 -7.77 31.98
C LEU A 505 1.61 -9.08 32.29
N ASP A 506 2.68 -9.39 31.56
CA ASP A 506 3.49 -10.59 31.78
C ASP A 506 4.26 -10.58 33.11
N MET A 507 4.50 -9.39 33.68
CA MET A 507 5.17 -9.22 34.97
C MET A 507 4.21 -9.24 36.16
N VAL A 508 2.89 -9.13 35.94
CA VAL A 508 1.91 -9.05 37.02
C VAL A 508 1.67 -10.43 37.62
N MET A 509 1.87 -10.55 38.93
CA MET A 509 1.57 -11.75 39.70
C MET A 509 0.58 -11.39 40.81
N LEU A 510 -0.63 -11.94 40.74
CA LEU A 510 -1.70 -11.69 41.71
C LEU A 510 -1.95 -12.93 42.57
N SER A 511 -2.24 -12.72 43.85
CA SER A 511 -2.70 -13.76 44.77
C SER A 511 -4.04 -13.35 45.37
N CYS A 512 -5.13 -13.75 44.72
CA CYS A 512 -6.48 -13.48 45.16
C CYS A 512 -6.96 -14.64 46.04
N GLY A 513 -6.78 -14.53 47.35
CA GLY A 513 -7.33 -15.49 48.30
C GLY A 513 -8.84 -15.32 48.48
N VAL A 514 -9.52 -16.36 48.98
CA VAL A 514 -10.89 -16.22 49.51
C VAL A 514 -10.83 -15.24 50.70
N PRO A 515 -11.73 -14.24 50.81
CA PRO A 515 -11.69 -13.31 51.93
C PRO A 515 -11.71 -14.09 53.24
N VAL A 516 -10.77 -13.80 54.14
CA VAL A 516 -10.65 -14.48 55.45
C VAL A 516 -11.99 -14.46 56.20
N VAL A 517 -12.79 -13.41 56.00
CA VAL A 517 -14.16 -13.28 56.54
C VAL A 517 -15.08 -14.40 56.08
N VAL A 518 -15.04 -14.81 54.82
CA VAL A 518 -15.86 -15.93 54.29
C VAL A 518 -15.40 -17.26 54.87
N ILE A 519 -14.07 -17.44 55.02
CA ILE A 519 -13.52 -18.62 55.69
C ILE A 519 -13.97 -18.67 57.15
N VAL A 520 -13.92 -17.54 57.87
CA VAL A 520 -14.37 -17.43 59.26
C VAL A 520 -15.89 -17.66 59.37
N LEU A 521 -16.71 -17.12 58.45
CA LEU A 521 -18.15 -17.38 58.42
C LEU A 521 -18.45 -18.87 58.24
N ILE A 522 -17.78 -19.55 57.31
CA ILE A 522 -17.98 -20.98 57.05
C ILE A 522 -17.48 -21.84 58.23
N VAL A 523 -16.32 -21.50 58.80
CA VAL A 523 -15.70 -22.28 59.88
C VAL A 523 -16.39 -22.03 61.23
N VAL A 524 -17.02 -20.88 61.46
CA VAL A 524 -17.65 -20.54 62.76
C VAL A 524 -19.16 -20.72 62.74
N LEU A 525 -19.87 -20.25 61.71
CA LEU A 525 -21.35 -20.29 61.72
C LEU A 525 -21.90 -21.66 61.35
N LEU A 526 -21.22 -22.42 60.48
CA LEU A 526 -21.66 -23.75 60.08
C LEU A 526 -21.65 -24.73 61.27
N PRO A 527 -20.60 -24.80 62.11
CA PRO A 527 -20.62 -25.63 63.31
C PRO A 527 -21.63 -25.15 64.36
N LEU A 528 -21.84 -23.84 64.50
CA LEU A 528 -22.85 -23.29 65.43
C LEU A 528 -24.28 -23.66 65.01
N LEU A 529 -24.59 -23.62 63.71
CA LEU A 529 -25.88 -24.07 63.17
C LEU A 529 -26.08 -25.59 63.36
N ILE A 530 -25.03 -26.38 63.12
CA ILE A 530 -25.05 -27.83 63.36
C ILE A 530 -25.27 -28.13 64.86
N ALA A 531 -24.58 -27.42 65.76
CA ALA A 531 -24.76 -27.58 67.20
C ALA A 531 -26.16 -27.16 67.67
N ALA A 532 -26.70 -26.06 67.16
CA ALA A 532 -28.05 -25.58 67.49
C ALA A 532 -29.14 -26.56 67.02
N SER A 533 -29.01 -27.07 65.79
CA SER A 533 -29.92 -28.10 65.26
C SER A 533 -29.84 -29.41 66.05
N ALA A 534 -28.64 -29.88 66.39
CA ALA A 534 -28.45 -31.06 67.24
C ALA A 534 -29.07 -30.86 68.63
N PHE A 535 -28.88 -29.69 69.24
CA PHE A 535 -29.49 -29.33 70.52
C PHE A 535 -31.03 -29.33 70.43
N MET A 536 -31.60 -28.74 69.37
CA MET A 536 -33.05 -28.74 69.15
C MET A 536 -33.62 -30.14 68.96
N ILE A 537 -32.91 -31.02 68.23
CA ILE A 537 -33.31 -32.42 68.04
C ILE A 537 -33.28 -33.15 69.39
N LEU A 538 -32.19 -33.01 70.17
CA LEU A 538 -32.06 -33.62 71.49
C LEU A 538 -33.12 -33.10 72.47
N TYR A 539 -33.42 -31.80 72.44
CA TYR A 539 -34.47 -31.18 73.24
C TYR A 539 -35.86 -31.73 72.89
N CYS A 540 -36.18 -31.85 71.60
CA CYS A 540 -37.43 -32.46 71.13
C CYS A 540 -37.55 -33.94 71.53
N LEU A 541 -36.47 -34.72 71.43
CA LEU A 541 -36.43 -36.12 71.85
C LEU A 541 -36.63 -36.27 73.37
N LYS A 542 -35.96 -35.44 74.18
CA LYS A 542 -36.12 -35.43 75.65
C LYS A 542 -37.54 -35.05 76.07
N ARG A 543 -38.17 -34.09 75.37
CA ARG A 543 -39.55 -33.68 75.65
C ARG A 543 -40.57 -34.78 75.32
N ARG A 544 -40.34 -35.57 74.27
CA ARG A 544 -41.15 -36.77 73.95
C ARG A 544 -40.99 -37.89 74.97
N TYR A 545 -39.81 -38.04 75.57
CA TYR A 545 -39.56 -39.09 76.57
C TYR A 545 -40.25 -38.82 77.93
N HIS A 546 -40.51 -37.55 78.25
CA HIS A 546 -41.26 -37.15 79.46
C HIS A 546 -42.79 -37.09 79.26
N SER A 547 -43.30 -37.40 78.05
CA SER A 547 -44.74 -37.41 77.74
C SER A 547 -45.31 -38.82 77.51
N ILE A 548 -44.58 -39.85 77.93
CA ILE A 548 -44.98 -41.27 78.00
C ILE A 548 -44.89 -41.66 79.47
#